data_AF-A0A7C4S078-F1
#
_entry.id   AF-A0A7C4S078-F1
#
_cell.length_a   1.000
_cell.length_b   1.000
_cell.length_c   1.000
_cell.angle_alpha   90.00
_cell.angle_beta   90.00
_cell.angle_gamma   90.00
#
_symmetry.space_group_name_H-M   'P 1'
#
loop_
_entity.id
_entity.type
_entity.pdbx_description
1 polymer ?
#
loop_
_entity_poly.entity_id
_entity_poly.type
_entity_poly.pdbx_seq_one_letter_code
_entity_poly.pdbx_strand_id
1 'polypeptide(L)'
;MEELKAIARACITDERIYEIVYSISQMSQEDLQQFRSKVVSYFMTKNSPEDMEAYKFYKIILEDQNARKVMEFYQEIKKESER
;
A
#
# COMPACT_ATOMS: atom_id res chain seq x y z
N MET A 1 5.22 11.89 1.30
CA MET A 1 6.00 11.49 0.09
C MET A 1 7.08 10.47 0.45
N GLU A 2 7.88 10.71 1.50
CA GLU A 2 8.88 9.73 1.99
C GLU A 2 8.29 8.37 2.36
N GLU A 3 7.11 8.33 2.99
CA GLU A 3 6.43 7.06 3.32
C GLU A 3 6.07 6.24 2.07
N LEU A 4 5.64 6.88 0.98
CA LEU A 4 5.31 6.18 -0.27
C LEU A 4 6.56 5.58 -0.92
N LYS A 5 7.68 6.30 -0.88
CA LYS A 5 8.98 5.78 -1.34
C LYS A 5 9.48 4.64 -0.47
N ALA A 6 9.28 4.71 0.85
CA ALA A 6 9.61 3.63 1.76
C ALA A 6 8.81 2.36 1.43
N ILE A 7 7.51 2.48 1.19
CA ILE A 7 6.67 1.35 0.75
C ILE A 7 7.13 0.83 -0.62
N ALA A 8 7.44 1.71 -1.58
CA ALA A 8 7.94 1.31 -2.89
C ALA A 8 9.26 0.51 -2.80
N ARG A 9 10.17 0.90 -1.90
CA ARG A 9 11.39 0.14 -1.61
C ARG A 9 11.07 -1.21 -0.99
N ALA A 10 10.10 -1.29 -0.08
CA ALA A 10 9.66 -2.55 0.50
C ALA A 10 9.11 -3.51 -0.58
N CYS A 11 8.39 -3.00 -1.59
CA CYS A 11 7.93 -3.80 -2.74
C CYS A 11 9.07 -4.40 -3.59
N ILE A 12 10.30 -3.85 -3.53
CA ILE A 12 11.46 -4.43 -4.23
C ILE A 12 11.91 -5.72 -3.55
N THR A 13 11.80 -5.80 -2.23
CA THR A 13 12.36 -6.89 -1.41
C THR A 13 11.30 -7.84 -0.84
N ASP A 14 10.04 -7.44 -0.78
CA ASP A 14 8.92 -8.26 -0.27
C ASP A 14 7.79 -8.33 -1.32
N GLU A 15 7.66 -9.49 -1.95
CA GLU A 15 6.66 -9.78 -2.97
C GLU A 15 5.22 -9.65 -2.44
N ARG A 16 4.98 -9.98 -1.16
CA ARG A 16 3.64 -9.92 -0.59
C ARG A 16 3.17 -8.47 -0.46
N ILE A 17 4.08 -7.56 -0.08
CA ILE A 17 3.79 -6.13 -0.03
C ILE A 17 3.52 -5.61 -1.45
N TYR A 18 4.33 -6.02 -2.43
CA TYR A 18 4.11 -5.69 -3.84
C TYR A 18 2.72 -6.12 -4.32
N GLU A 19 2.32 -7.38 -4.09
CA GLU A 19 1.03 -7.91 -4.54
C GLU A 19 -0.17 -7.14 -3.96
N ILE A 20 -0.10 -6.77 -2.68
CA ILE A 20 -1.15 -5.98 -2.01
C ILE A 20 -1.24 -4.59 -2.66
N VAL A 21 -0.12 -3.88 -2.79
CA VAL A 21 -0.10 -2.53 -3.35
C VAL A 21 -0.52 -2.53 -4.82
N TYR A 22 -0.01 -3.49 -5.60
CA TYR A 22 -0.38 -3.65 -7.01
C TYR A 22 -1.87 -3.89 -7.14
N SER A 23 -2.44 -4.84 -6.39
CA SER A 23 -3.87 -5.14 -6.43
C SER A 23 -4.73 -3.91 -6.12
N ILE A 24 -4.36 -3.14 -5.09
CA ILE A 24 -5.05 -1.89 -4.73
C ILE A 24 -4.91 -0.84 -5.83
N SER A 25 -3.74 -0.72 -6.47
CA SER A 25 -3.50 0.26 -7.54
C SER A 25 -4.41 0.07 -8.76
N GLN A 26 -4.86 -1.16 -9.00
CA GLN A 26 -5.74 -1.55 -10.10
C GLN A 26 -7.24 -1.43 -9.77
N MET A 27 -7.60 -1.16 -8.52
CA MET A 27 -9.00 -1.04 -8.12
C MET A 27 -9.69 0.15 -8.77
N SER A 28 -10.98 -0.03 -9.08
CA SER A 28 -11.87 1.09 -9.38
C SER A 28 -12.07 1.95 -8.13
N GLN A 29 -12.58 3.17 -8.30
CA GLN A 29 -12.90 4.03 -7.14
C GLN A 29 -13.97 3.41 -6.24
N GLU A 30 -14.92 2.69 -6.82
CA GLU A 30 -15.96 1.99 -6.06
C GLU A 30 -15.37 0.85 -5.22
N ASP A 31 -14.56 -0.02 -5.84
CA ASP A 31 -13.90 -1.14 -5.15
C ASP A 31 -12.97 -0.65 -4.03
N LEU A 32 -12.23 0.42 -4.30
CA LEU A 32 -11.33 1.04 -3.33
C LEU A 32 -12.10 1.55 -2.10
N GLN A 33 -13.24 2.20 -2.32
CA GLN A 33 -14.08 2.71 -1.22
C GLN A 33 -14.70 1.57 -0.40
N GLN A 34 -15.17 0.51 -1.06
CA GLN A 34 -15.66 -0.68 -0.37
C GLN A 34 -14.56 -1.36 0.44
N PHE A 35 -13.37 -1.53 -0.15
CA PHE A 35 -12.23 -2.15 0.52
C PHE A 35 -11.75 -1.34 1.72
N ARG A 36 -11.65 -0.01 1.57
CA ARG A 36 -11.35 0.91 2.67
C ARG A 36 -12.31 0.74 3.85
N SER A 37 -13.60 0.61 3.57
CA SER A 37 -14.62 0.41 4.61
C SER A 37 -14.43 -0.93 5.36
N LYS A 38 -14.10 -2.00 4.62
CA LYS A 38 -13.79 -3.32 5.21
C LYS A 38 -12.54 -3.28 6.09
N VAL A 39 -11.48 -2.61 5.64
CA VAL A 39 -10.23 -2.45 6.40
C VAL A 39 -10.50 -1.71 7.71
N VAL A 40 -11.19 -0.57 7.66
CA VAL A 40 -11.54 0.20 8.87
C VAL A 40 -12.32 -0.68 9.85
N SER A 41 -13.36 -1.37 9.37
CA SER A 41 -14.16 -2.26 10.23
C SER A 41 -13.36 -3.42 10.81
N TYR A 42 -12.43 -4.00 10.05
CA TYR A 42 -11.56 -5.08 10.51
C TYR A 42 -10.68 -4.63 11.68
N PHE A 43 -10.04 -3.47 11.55
CA PHE A 43 -9.10 -2.96 12.55
C PHE A 43 -9.76 -2.33 13.79
N MET A 44 -11.07 -2.04 13.78
CA MET A 44 -11.78 -1.52 14.96
C MET A 44 -11.68 -2.39 16.21
N THR A 45 -11.51 -3.70 16.03
CA THR A 45 -11.44 -4.68 17.13
C THR A 45 -10.01 -5.17 17.40
N LYS A 46 -9.02 -4.57 16.75
CA LYS A 46 -7.62 -5.00 16.72
C LYS A 46 -6.75 -3.95 17.38
N ASN A 47 -5.89 -4.36 18.30
CA ASN A 47 -5.15 -3.43 19.16
C ASN A 47 -3.72 -3.90 19.51
N SER A 48 -3.22 -4.96 18.87
CA SER A 48 -1.80 -5.31 19.02
C SER A 48 -0.93 -4.25 18.33
N PRO A 49 0.34 -4.07 18.73
CA PRO A 49 1.28 -3.21 18.02
C PRO A 49 1.37 -3.53 16.53
N GLU A 50 1.35 -4.81 16.18
CA GLU A 50 1.37 -5.29 14.80
C GLU A 50 0.12 -4.87 14.02
N ASP A 51 -1.06 -4.96 14.64
CA ASP A 51 -2.31 -4.51 14.05
C ASP A 51 -2.29 -3.00 13.78
N MET A 52 -1.72 -2.22 14.70
CA MET A 52 -1.64 -0.76 14.58
C MET A 52 -0.72 -0.35 13.42
N GLU A 53 0.43 -1.03 13.26
CA GLU A 53 1.33 -0.78 12.13
C GLU A 53 0.71 -1.23 10.79
N ALA A 54 0.04 -2.38 10.76
CA ALA A 54 -0.68 -2.83 9.57
C ALA A 54 -1.79 -1.83 9.18
N TYR A 55 -2.53 -1.30 10.15
CA TYR A 55 -3.56 -0.30 9.89
C TYR A 55 -2.98 1.00 9.34
N LYS A 56 -1.83 1.47 9.86
CA LYS A 56 -1.11 2.64 9.31
C LYS A 56 -0.73 2.42 7.85
N PHE A 57 -0.17 1.25 7.53
CA PHE A 57 0.16 0.88 6.15
C PHE A 57 -1.08 0.95 5.24
N TYR A 58 -2.18 0.31 5.63
CA TYR A 58 -3.41 0.35 4.83
C TYR A 58 -3.99 1.77 4.70
N LYS A 59 -3.94 2.57 5.77
CA LYS A 59 -4.43 3.95 5.73
C LYS A 59 -3.69 4.77 4.68
N ILE A 60 -2.37 4.59 4.57
CA ILE A 60 -1.53 5.31 3.60
C ILE A 60 -1.85 4.89 2.16
N ILE A 61 -1.88 3.59 1.87
CA ILE A 61 -2.03 3.09 0.49
C ILE A 61 -3.45 3.25 -0.05
N LEU A 62 -4.46 3.29 0.81
CA LEU A 62 -5.88 3.46 0.45
C LEU A 62 -6.30 4.94 0.37
N GLU A 63 -5.40 5.86 0.66
CA GLU A 63 -5.66 7.29 0.54
C GLU A 63 -5.43 7.77 -0.90
N ASP A 64 -6.44 8.44 -1.47
CA ASP A 64 -6.45 8.98 -2.82
C ASP A 64 -5.93 8.01 -3.89
N GLN A 65 -4.80 8.35 -4.50
CA GLN A 65 -4.13 7.55 -5.53
C GLN A 65 -2.76 7.05 -5.05
N ASN A 66 -2.56 6.94 -3.73
CA ASN A 66 -1.25 6.63 -3.16
C ASN A 66 -0.74 5.26 -3.62
N ALA A 67 -1.58 4.23 -3.72
CA ALA A 67 -1.16 2.95 -4.27
C ALA A 67 -0.59 3.06 -5.70
N ARG A 68 -1.17 3.92 -6.57
CA ARG A 68 -0.65 4.16 -7.92
C ARG A 68 0.71 4.87 -7.89
N LYS A 69 0.83 5.90 -7.05
CA LYS A 69 2.11 6.62 -6.86
C LYS A 69 3.22 5.71 -6.32
N VAL A 70 2.88 4.78 -5.42
CA VAL A 70 3.84 3.77 -4.94
C VAL A 70 4.31 2.88 -6.10
N MET A 71 3.41 2.47 -6.99
CA MET A 71 3.78 1.69 -8.17
C MET A 71 4.67 2.47 -9.14
N GLU A 72 4.44 3.78 -9.31
CA GLU A 72 5.32 4.65 -10.10
C GLU A 72 6.75 4.67 -9.51
N PHE A 73 6.88 4.94 -8.21
CA PHE A 73 8.19 4.91 -7.53
C PHE A 73 8.86 3.53 -7.58
N TYR A 74 8.10 2.44 -7.43
CA TYR A 74 8.61 1.08 -7.56
C TYR A 74 9.27 0.87 -8.93
N GLN A 75 8.61 1.32 -10.01
CA GLN A 75 9.15 1.20 -11.37
C GLN A 75 10.41 2.04 -11.58
N GLU A 76 10.47 3.24 -10.99
CA GLU A 76 11.67 4.10 -11.02
C GLU A 76 12.85 3.42 -10.31
N ILE A 77 12.64 2.96 -9.07
CA ILE A 77 13.67 2.29 -8.26
C ILE A 77 14.17 1.02 -8.95
N LYS A 78 13.25 0.21 -9.49
CA LYS A 78 13.60 -1.03 -10.20
C LYS A 78 14.48 -0.75 -11.42
N LYS A 79 14.13 0.25 -12.23
CA LYS A 79 14.94 0.65 -13.40
C LYS A 79 16.33 1.16 -13.01
N GLU A 80 16.47 1.82 -11.86
CA GLU A 80 17.77 2.26 -11.35
C GLU A 80 18.63 1.08 -10.90
N SER A 81 18.02 0.02 -10.33
CA SER A 81 18.75 -1.18 -9.90
C SER A 81 19.22 -2.10 -11.03
N GLU A 82 18.64 -1.95 -12.22
CA GLU A 82 18.97 -2.73 -13.42
C GLU A 82 20.00 -2.03 -14.34
N ARG A 83 20.45 -0.82 -13.97
CA ARG A 83 21.49 -0.04 -14.67
C ARG A 83 22.87 -0.29 -14.07
#